data_AF-A0A486XGN0-F1
#
_entry.id   AF-A0A486XGN0-F1
#
_cell.length_a   1.000
_cell.length_b   1.000
_cell.length_c   1.000
_cell.angle_alpha   90.00
_cell.angle_beta   90.00
_cell.angle_gamma   90.00
#
_symmetry.space_group_name_H-M   'P 1'
#
loop_
_entity.id
_entity.type
_entity.pdbx_description
1 polymer ?
#
loop_
_entity_poly.entity_id
_entity_poly.type
_entity_poly.pdbx_seq_one_letter_code
_entity_poly.pdbx_strand_id
1 'polypeptide(L)'
;MVLITDCMRAGGLPDGEYTLGVQTVRVENGQARTFDGSLAGSTCSLDQALRNMVFKADVPVWEAIQMVTTIPATYLGVTDRIGDIAVGKEANFTLLNKELQVQATYIQGEQVYKCGEKF
;
A
#
# COMPACT_ATOMS: atom_id res chain seq x y z
N MET A 1 10.24 -9.25 -6.85
CA MET A 1 9.26 -8.30 -7.42
C MET A 1 9.05 -7.17 -6.41
N VAL A 2 8.67 -5.96 -6.88
CA VAL A 2 8.29 -4.84 -6.00
C VAL A 2 6.81 -4.58 -6.18
N LEU A 3 6.06 -4.44 -5.09
CA LEU A 3 4.66 -4.00 -5.15
C LEU A 3 4.59 -2.48 -5.02
N ILE A 4 3.89 -1.86 -5.96
CA ILE A 4 3.50 -0.46 -5.90
C ILE A 4 1.98 -0.38 -6.03
N THR A 5 1.38 0.66 -5.47
CA THR A 5 -0.07 0.85 -5.55
C THR A 5 -0.49 1.51 -6.85
N ASP A 6 0.37 2.37 -7.41
CA ASP A 6 0.02 3.38 -8.42
C ASP A 6 -1.27 4.14 -8.05
N CYS A 7 -1.45 4.37 -6.74
CA CYS A 7 -2.68 4.90 -6.19
C CYS A 7 -2.81 6.38 -6.54
N MET A 8 -3.95 6.76 -7.12
CA MET A 8 -4.29 8.14 -7.43
C MET A 8 -5.21 8.73 -6.34
N ARG A 9 -5.51 10.03 -6.43
CA ARG A 9 -6.21 10.78 -5.35
C ARG A 9 -7.53 10.18 -4.85
N ALA A 10 -8.16 9.31 -5.63
CA ALA A 10 -9.40 8.62 -5.25
C ALA A 10 -9.16 7.43 -4.30
N GLY A 11 -7.91 7.07 -4.01
CA GLY A 11 -7.58 6.04 -3.03
C GLY A 11 -8.20 6.30 -1.68
N GLY A 12 -9.01 5.35 -1.19
CA GLY A 12 -9.72 5.46 0.09
C GLY A 12 -10.94 6.39 0.07
N LEU A 13 -11.33 6.91 -1.10
CA LEU A 13 -12.53 7.73 -1.28
C LEU A 13 -13.64 6.94 -1.97
N PRO A 14 -14.92 7.37 -1.84
CA PRO A 14 -16.03 6.76 -2.57
C PRO A 14 -15.88 6.87 -4.09
N ASP A 15 -16.61 6.04 -4.82
CA ASP A 15 -16.78 6.18 -6.27
C ASP A 15 -17.25 7.59 -6.66
N GLY A 16 -16.76 8.08 -7.79
CA GLY A 16 -16.99 9.45 -8.23
C GLY A 16 -16.03 9.92 -9.31
N GLU A 17 -16.07 11.21 -9.63
CA GLU A 17 -15.18 11.82 -10.61
C GLU A 17 -14.03 12.56 -9.90
N TYR A 18 -12.81 12.32 -10.36
CA TYR A 18 -11.59 12.84 -9.79
C TYR A 18 -10.67 13.34 -10.89
N THR A 19 -9.72 14.21 -10.55
CA THR A 19 -8.70 14.66 -11.51
C THR A 19 -7.41 13.86 -11.38
N LEU A 20 -6.77 13.53 -12.48
CA LEU A 20 -5.43 12.95 -12.53
C LEU A 20 -4.58 13.81 -13.47
N GLY A 21 -3.76 14.69 -12.88
CA GLY A 21 -3.13 15.78 -13.63
C GLY A 21 -4.18 16.66 -14.30
N VAL A 22 -4.14 16.75 -15.63
CA VAL A 22 -5.09 17.52 -16.45
C VAL A 22 -6.30 16.69 -16.93
N GLN A 23 -6.31 15.39 -16.68
CA GLN A 23 -7.40 14.50 -17.10
C GLN A 23 -8.44 14.35 -16.00
N THR A 24 -9.70 14.21 -16.38
CA THR A 24 -10.77 13.78 -15.47
C THR A 24 -10.96 12.27 -15.62
N VAL A 25 -11.01 11.57 -14.49
CA VAL A 25 -11.21 10.13 -14.39
C VAL A 25 -12.48 9.86 -13.61
N ARG A 26 -13.18 8.80 -13.99
CA ARG A 26 -14.33 8.26 -13.26
C ARG A 26 -13.91 6.99 -12.53
N VAL A 27 -14.25 6.92 -11.26
CA VAL A 27 -14.07 5.74 -10.43
C VAL A 27 -15.42 5.06 -10.25
N GLU A 28 -15.50 3.82 -10.72
CA GLU A 28 -16.67 2.95 -10.56
C GLU A 28 -16.20 1.58 -10.04
N ASN A 29 -16.82 1.09 -8.97
CA ASN A 29 -16.43 -0.12 -8.24
C ASN A 29 -14.93 -0.13 -7.89
N GLY A 30 -14.41 1.04 -7.46
CA GLY A 30 -12.99 1.23 -7.16
C GLY A 30 -12.04 1.20 -8.36
N GLN A 31 -12.52 1.11 -9.61
CA GLN A 31 -11.66 1.16 -10.80
C GLN A 31 -11.62 2.57 -11.38
N ALA A 32 -10.43 3.19 -11.41
CA ALA A 32 -10.23 4.50 -12.03
C ALA A 32 -10.05 4.36 -13.54
N ARG A 33 -10.94 5.00 -14.32
CA ARG A 33 -10.88 5.02 -15.78
C ARG A 33 -11.06 6.43 -16.35
N THR A 34 -10.41 6.71 -17.47
CA THR A 34 -10.72 7.87 -18.31
C THR A 34 -12.10 7.70 -18.97
N PHE A 35 -12.67 8.78 -19.51
CA PHE A 35 -13.94 8.73 -20.24
C PHE A 35 -13.90 7.89 -21.53
N ASP A 36 -12.71 7.66 -22.09
CA ASP A 36 -12.50 6.74 -23.22
C ASP A 36 -12.36 5.26 -22.78
N GLY A 37 -12.41 4.98 -21.46
CA GLY A 37 -12.40 3.64 -20.88
C GLY A 37 -11.04 3.10 -20.45
N SER A 38 -9.95 3.81 -20.73
CA SER A 38 -8.58 3.43 -20.34
C SER A 38 -8.39 3.45 -18.81
N LEU A 39 -7.56 2.56 -18.27
CA LEU A 39 -7.18 2.63 -16.84
C LEU A 39 -6.34 3.88 -16.56
N ALA A 40 -6.61 4.55 -15.45
CA ALA A 40 -5.95 5.80 -15.08
C ALA A 40 -5.49 5.76 -13.63
N GLY A 41 -4.36 5.10 -13.40
CA GLY A 41 -3.86 4.77 -12.07
C GLY A 41 -4.74 3.72 -11.37
N SER A 42 -4.69 3.71 -10.05
CA SER A 42 -5.34 2.72 -9.19
C SER A 42 -5.96 3.38 -7.96
N THR A 43 -6.87 2.67 -7.29
CA THR A 43 -7.38 3.05 -5.95
C THR A 43 -6.93 2.05 -4.87
N CYS A 44 -6.11 1.08 -5.25
CA CYS A 44 -5.68 -0.02 -4.39
C CYS A 44 -4.72 0.49 -3.30
N SER A 45 -5.02 0.17 -2.05
CA SER A 45 -4.10 0.39 -0.94
C SER A 45 -2.99 -0.68 -0.92
N LEU A 46 -1.86 -0.37 -0.29
CA LEU A 46 -0.71 -1.29 -0.25
C LEU A 46 -1.02 -2.56 0.56
N ASP A 47 -1.81 -2.47 1.63
CA ASP A 47 -2.28 -3.64 2.39
C ASP A 47 -3.21 -4.53 1.57
N GLN A 48 -4.06 -3.93 0.71
CA GLN A 48 -4.93 -4.69 -0.18
C GLN A 48 -4.13 -5.37 -1.29
N ALA A 49 -3.07 -4.72 -1.81
CA ALA A 49 -2.14 -5.32 -2.74
C ALA A 49 -1.41 -6.51 -2.11
N LEU A 50 -0.89 -6.37 -0.88
CA LEU A 50 -0.30 -7.47 -0.11
C LEU A 50 -1.28 -8.64 0.04
N ARG A 51 -2.51 -8.37 0.48
CA ARG A 51 -3.57 -9.39 0.62
C ARG A 51 -3.93 -10.06 -0.70
N ASN A 52 -3.93 -9.32 -1.81
CA ASN A 52 -4.17 -9.90 -3.14
C ASN A 52 -3.04 -10.87 -3.52
N MET A 53 -1.77 -10.53 -3.27
CA MET A 53 -0.65 -11.43 -3.58
C MET A 53 -0.74 -12.74 -2.79
N VAL A 54 -1.06 -12.64 -1.49
CA VAL A 54 -1.16 -13.83 -0.63
C VAL A 54 -2.39 -14.66 -0.95
N PHE A 55 -3.58 -14.06 -0.99
CA PHE A 55 -4.85 -14.80 -1.03
C PHE A 55 -5.41 -15.06 -2.43
N LYS A 56 -4.93 -14.35 -3.46
CA LYS A 56 -5.40 -14.51 -4.84
C LYS A 56 -4.33 -15.01 -5.80
N ALA A 57 -3.06 -14.75 -5.50
CA ALA A 57 -1.92 -15.18 -6.32
C ALA A 57 -1.06 -16.26 -5.63
N ASP A 58 -1.49 -16.75 -4.46
CA ASP A 58 -0.85 -17.83 -3.70
C ASP A 58 0.64 -17.60 -3.38
N VAL A 59 1.06 -16.33 -3.29
CA VAL A 59 2.43 -15.99 -2.89
C VAL A 59 2.60 -16.21 -1.38
N PRO A 60 3.67 -16.90 -0.94
CA PRO A 60 3.95 -17.08 0.48
C PRO A 60 4.01 -15.74 1.23
N VAL A 61 3.41 -15.68 2.43
CA VAL A 61 3.30 -14.41 3.21
C VAL A 61 4.65 -13.74 3.40
N TRP A 62 5.69 -14.49 3.76
CA TRP A 62 7.03 -13.94 3.98
C TRP A 62 7.62 -13.30 2.72
N GLU A 63 7.35 -13.86 1.54
CA GLU A 63 7.81 -13.32 0.27
C GLU A 63 7.01 -12.06 -0.09
N ALA A 64 5.68 -12.10 0.06
CA ALA A 64 4.81 -10.96 -0.19
C ALA A 64 5.15 -9.76 0.70
N ILE A 65 5.51 -9.99 1.98
CA ILE A 65 6.02 -8.95 2.89
C ILE A 65 7.32 -8.34 2.34
N GLN A 66 8.28 -9.15 1.89
CA GLN A 66 9.51 -8.62 1.30
C GLN A 66 9.24 -7.77 0.04
N MET A 67 8.22 -8.10 -0.76
CA MET A 67 7.84 -7.31 -1.94
C MET A 67 7.35 -5.89 -1.61
N VAL A 68 6.85 -5.66 -0.39
CA VAL A 68 6.40 -4.33 0.09
C VAL A 68 7.39 -3.65 1.04
N THR A 69 8.44 -4.35 1.50
CA THR A 69 9.43 -3.80 2.45
C THR A 69 10.87 -3.88 1.95
N THR A 70 11.51 -5.05 2.05
CA THR A 70 12.96 -5.22 1.87
C THR A 70 13.37 -5.01 0.41
N ILE A 71 12.59 -5.51 -0.55
CA ILE A 71 12.92 -5.40 -1.97
C ILE A 71 12.87 -3.94 -2.45
N PRO A 72 11.81 -3.13 -2.18
CA PRO A 72 11.84 -1.72 -2.54
C PRO A 72 12.96 -0.94 -1.82
N ALA A 73 13.24 -1.23 -0.54
CA ALA A 73 14.35 -0.59 0.18
C ALA A 73 15.70 -0.91 -0.47
N THR A 74 15.89 -2.15 -0.94
CA THR A 74 17.11 -2.57 -1.66
C THR A 74 17.24 -1.82 -2.98
N TYR A 75 16.16 -1.71 -3.75
CA TYR A 75 16.17 -1.01 -5.03
C TYR A 75 16.48 0.48 -4.88
N LEU A 76 16.05 1.10 -3.78
CA LEU A 76 16.32 2.49 -3.45
C LEU A 76 17.66 2.71 -2.73
N GLY A 77 18.38 1.66 -2.36
CA GLY A 77 19.66 1.76 -1.65
C GLY A 77 19.55 2.31 -0.23
N VAL A 78 18.45 2.02 0.48
CA VAL A 78 18.15 2.54 1.83
C VAL A 78 18.03 1.44 2.90
N THR A 79 18.57 0.26 2.62
CA THR A 79 18.52 -0.92 3.52
C THR A 79 19.34 -0.75 4.79
N ASP A 80 20.20 0.26 4.86
CA ASP A 80 20.91 0.67 6.07
C ASP A 80 19.96 1.26 7.13
N ARG A 81 18.80 1.80 6.71
CA ARG A 81 17.84 2.48 7.59
C ARG A 81 16.48 1.82 7.71
N ILE A 82 15.93 1.25 6.62
CA ILE A 82 14.58 0.69 6.56
C ILE A 82 14.48 -0.58 5.69
N GLY A 83 13.35 -1.28 5.74
CA GLY A 83 13.02 -2.42 4.88
C GLY A 83 12.87 -3.76 5.61
N ASP A 84 13.29 -3.83 6.87
CA ASP A 84 13.30 -5.00 7.73
C ASP A 84 13.44 -4.55 9.20
N ILE A 85 13.11 -5.45 10.12
CA ILE A 85 13.19 -5.19 11.56
C ILE A 85 14.53 -5.70 12.07
N ALA A 86 15.44 -4.77 12.36
CA ALA A 86 16.76 -5.07 12.91
C ALA A 86 17.23 -3.98 13.87
N VAL A 87 18.10 -4.35 14.82
CA VAL A 87 18.72 -3.40 15.74
C VAL A 87 19.52 -2.35 14.96
N GLY A 88 19.34 -1.07 15.30
CA GLY A 88 20.02 0.06 14.67
C GLY A 88 19.28 0.69 13.49
N LYS A 89 18.16 0.10 13.05
CA LYS A 89 17.29 0.66 11.99
C LYS A 89 16.19 1.56 12.55
N GLU A 90 15.59 2.37 11.68
CA GLU A 90 14.45 3.20 12.06
C GLU A 90 13.26 2.32 12.49
N ALA A 91 12.59 2.70 13.57
CA ALA A 91 11.43 1.99 14.09
C ALA A 91 10.15 2.30 13.27
N ASN A 92 10.20 1.98 11.97
CA ASN A 92 9.10 2.07 11.02
C ASN A 92 8.52 0.68 10.80
N PHE A 93 7.35 0.39 11.39
CA PHE A 93 6.72 -0.92 11.27
C PHE A 93 5.20 -0.86 11.35
N THR A 94 4.56 -1.89 10.83
CA THR A 94 3.10 -2.03 10.80
C THR A 94 2.72 -3.34 11.48
N LEU A 95 1.75 -3.27 12.41
CA LEU A 95 1.16 -4.44 13.03
C LEU A 95 0.01 -4.95 12.15
N LEU A 96 0.05 -6.24 11.82
CA LEU A 96 -0.98 -6.91 11.02
C LEU A 96 -1.65 -8.01 11.87
N ASN A 97 -2.94 -8.25 11.66
CA ASN A 97 -3.61 -9.45 12.17
C ASN A 97 -3.34 -10.67 11.25
N LYS A 98 -3.94 -11.82 11.57
CA LYS A 98 -3.75 -13.06 10.81
C LYS A 98 -4.28 -12.98 9.38
N GLU A 99 -5.26 -12.10 9.16
CA GLU A 99 -5.87 -11.80 7.87
C GLU A 99 -5.10 -10.72 7.10
N LEU A 100 -3.92 -10.31 7.61
CA LEU A 100 -3.05 -9.27 7.05
C LEU A 100 -3.72 -7.89 6.96
N GLN A 101 -4.64 -7.59 7.87
CA GLN A 101 -5.25 -6.27 8.03
C GLN A 101 -4.44 -5.43 9.02
N VAL A 102 -4.24 -4.16 8.69
CA VAL A 102 -3.47 -3.21 9.50
C VAL A 102 -4.18 -2.91 10.83
N GLN A 103 -3.47 -3.15 11.93
CA GLN A 103 -3.92 -2.87 13.30
C GLN A 103 -3.31 -1.59 13.85
N ALA A 104 -2.05 -1.32 13.53
CA ALA A 104 -1.34 -0.10 13.92
C ALA A 104 -0.16 0.16 12.99
N THR A 105 0.27 1.41 12.88
CA THR A 105 1.49 1.80 12.17
C THR A 105 2.32 2.70 13.06
N TYR A 106 3.62 2.46 13.07
CA TYR A 106 4.61 3.21 13.80
C TYR A 106 5.60 3.83 12.81
N ILE A 107 5.91 5.11 13.01
CA ILE A 107 6.94 5.84 12.26
C ILE A 107 7.93 6.39 13.28
N GLN A 108 9.20 6.02 13.16
CA GLN A 108 10.28 6.39 14.07
C GLN A 108 9.95 6.10 15.55
N GLY A 109 9.20 5.03 15.81
CA GLY A 109 8.77 4.61 17.14
C GLY A 109 7.47 5.23 17.63
N GLU A 110 6.93 6.24 16.95
CA GLU A 110 5.67 6.89 17.31
C GLU A 110 4.49 6.21 16.63
N GLN A 111 3.42 5.94 17.38
CA GLN A 111 2.20 5.36 16.82
C GLN A 111 1.42 6.43 16.05
N VAL A 112 1.38 6.30 14.71
CA VAL A 112 0.68 7.25 13.82
C VAL A 112 -0.67 6.74 13.34
N TYR A 113 -0.96 5.46 13.53
CA TYR A 113 -2.23 4.84 13.18
C TYR A 113 -2.61 3.77 14.20
N LYS A 114 -3.90 3.67 14.49
CA LYS A 114 -4.52 2.59 15.25
C LYS A 114 -5.89 2.25 14.67
N CYS A 115 -6.11 0.97 14.39
CA CYS A 115 -7.39 0.49 13.88
C CYS A 115 -8.51 0.79 14.88
N GLY A 116 -9.58 1.40 14.40
CA GLY A 116 -10.76 1.75 15.20
C GLY A 116 -10.71 3.13 15.87
N GLU A 117 -9.58 3.83 15.86
CA GLU A 117 -9.53 5.24 16.25
C GLU A 117 -9.91 6.12 15.05
N LYS A 118 -10.87 7.03 15.25
CA LYS A 118 -11.24 8.02 14.23
C LYS A 118 -10.23 9.15 14.26
N PHE A 119 -9.77 9.56 13.08
CA PHE A 119 -8.99 10.77 12.86
C PHE A 119 -9.82 12.02 13.16
#